data_AF-A0A955WP54-F1
#
_entry.id   AF-A0A955WP54-F1
#
_cell.length_a   1.000
_cell.length_b   1.000
_cell.length_c   1.000
_cell.angle_alpha   90.00
_cell.angle_beta   90.00
_cell.angle_gamma   90.00
#
_symmetry.space_group_name_H-M   'P 1'
#
loop_
_entity.id
_entity.type
_entity.pdbx_description
1 polymer ?
#
loop_
_entity_poly.entity_id
_entity_poly.type
_entity_poly.pdbx_seq_one_letter_code
_entity_poly.pdbx_strand_id
1 'polypeptide(L)'
;RCINGSEIPCLPDSPAVFDARCDGVDDDCDGRTDEDYAPVAGCGIGVCLDGSVGSQCVDGVETPCREGPPTGGDDDCDGIDDDCDGNTDESVPTIAGEVRVTLDAASATRPRLARRADGSAVVWSARAGDTSQVYFLRLDPAGQRVGDIVQVSEGRGNTRPDIAAGPGNFVVAWQSTRTGIPQIHAATLGLDGAILRADALI
;
A
#
# COMPACT_ATOMS: atom_id res chain seq x y z
N ARG A 1 45.18 23.97 -26.00
CA ARG A 1 45.51 24.30 -27.41
C ARG A 1 47.01 24.64 -27.47
N CYS A 2 47.82 24.03 -28.35
CA CYS A 2 49.26 24.33 -28.45
C CYS A 2 49.49 25.58 -29.32
N ILE A 3 50.24 26.56 -28.81
CA ILE A 3 50.67 27.75 -29.57
C ILE A 3 52.18 27.92 -29.32
N ASN A 4 52.98 27.84 -30.38
CA ASN A 4 54.46 27.96 -30.36
C ASN A 4 55.21 26.94 -29.49
N GLY A 5 54.70 25.72 -29.33
CA GLY A 5 55.48 24.59 -28.81
C GLY A 5 55.76 24.59 -27.31
N SER A 6 55.04 25.41 -26.53
CA SER A 6 54.99 25.32 -25.06
C SER A 6 53.56 25.01 -24.63
N GLU A 7 53.40 24.06 -23.71
CA GLU A 7 52.10 23.74 -23.10
C GLU A 7 51.63 24.96 -22.30
N ILE A 8 50.35 25.32 -22.45
CA ILE A 8 49.73 26.39 -21.65
C ILE A 8 49.24 25.69 -20.37
N PRO A 9 49.77 26.00 -19.17
CA PRO A 9 49.22 25.47 -17.94
C PRO A 9 47.83 26.08 -17.70
N CYS A 10 46.99 25.36 -16.98
CA CYS A 10 45.62 25.69 -16.61
C CYS A 10 45.38 27.20 -16.44
N LEU A 11 44.32 27.69 -17.08
CA LEU A 11 43.83 29.06 -16.91
C LEU A 11 42.44 28.98 -16.32
N PRO A 12 42.30 29.42 -15.08
CA PRO A 12 41.28 30.41 -14.81
C PRO A 12 41.92 31.69 -14.25
N ASP A 13 41.28 32.83 -14.44
CA ASP A 13 41.60 34.08 -13.73
C ASP A 13 41.45 33.94 -12.18
N SER A 14 41.03 32.75 -11.70
CA SER A 14 40.97 32.31 -10.31
C SER A 14 40.96 30.77 -10.24
N PRO A 15 42.10 30.09 -9.99
CA PRO A 15 42.15 28.65 -9.74
C PRO A 15 41.24 28.24 -8.58
N ALA A 16 40.73 27.00 -8.62
CA ALA A 16 40.07 26.42 -7.47
C ALA A 16 41.05 26.32 -6.28
N VAL A 17 40.51 26.16 -5.07
CA VAL A 17 41.36 25.90 -3.88
C VAL A 17 41.72 24.41 -3.78
N PHE A 18 40.92 23.55 -4.41
CA PHE A 18 41.06 22.10 -4.42
C PHE A 18 40.57 21.54 -5.76
N ASP A 19 41.25 20.53 -6.28
CA ASP A 19 40.81 19.74 -7.44
C ASP A 19 39.95 18.53 -7.00
N ALA A 20 38.74 18.82 -6.51
CA ALA A 20 37.86 17.83 -5.89
C ALA A 20 36.98 17.05 -6.88
N ARG A 21 37.04 17.39 -8.18
CA ARG A 21 36.26 16.71 -9.22
C ARG A 21 37.13 15.62 -9.81
N CYS A 22 36.51 14.49 -10.18
CA CYS A 22 37.19 13.46 -10.95
C CYS A 22 36.79 13.63 -12.42
N ASP A 23 37.39 14.61 -13.09
CA ASP A 23 37.10 14.93 -14.50
C ASP A 23 38.35 15.01 -15.39
N GLY A 24 39.53 14.75 -14.80
CA GLY A 24 40.82 14.76 -15.47
C GLY A 24 41.32 16.17 -15.79
N VAL A 25 40.75 17.19 -15.16
CA VAL A 25 41.16 18.60 -15.28
C VAL A 25 41.80 19.04 -13.98
N ASP A 26 43.02 19.57 -14.08
CA ASP A 26 43.73 20.23 -12.97
C ASP A 26 43.06 21.58 -12.64
N ASP A 27 42.06 21.56 -11.76
CA ASP A 27 41.22 22.72 -11.40
C ASP A 27 41.95 23.75 -10.50
N ASP A 28 42.94 23.31 -9.73
CA ASP A 28 43.71 24.15 -8.80
C ASP A 28 45.09 24.62 -9.35
N CYS A 29 45.45 24.08 -10.52
CA CYS A 29 46.64 24.39 -11.30
C CYS A 29 47.96 24.00 -10.62
N ASP A 30 47.97 22.97 -9.76
CA ASP A 30 49.17 22.52 -9.04
C ASP A 30 50.07 21.57 -9.88
N GLY A 31 49.57 21.11 -11.03
CA GLY A 31 50.25 20.20 -11.94
C GLY A 31 49.95 18.72 -11.72
N ARG A 32 48.98 18.40 -10.86
CA ARG A 32 48.35 17.09 -10.72
C ARG A 32 46.88 17.19 -11.16
N THR A 33 46.24 16.04 -11.33
CA THR A 33 44.84 15.97 -11.77
C THR A 33 44.09 15.10 -10.77
N ASP A 34 42.94 15.56 -10.34
CA ASP A 34 42.00 14.91 -9.44
C ASP A 34 42.63 14.51 -8.08
N GLU A 35 43.71 15.17 -7.64
CA GLU A 35 44.48 14.78 -6.45
C GLU A 35 43.79 15.06 -5.12
N ASP A 36 42.83 16.00 -5.12
CA ASP A 36 41.99 16.31 -3.97
C ASP A 36 40.63 15.59 -4.01
N TYR A 37 40.43 14.67 -4.96
CA TYR A 37 39.24 13.83 -5.00
C TYR A 37 39.14 12.99 -3.72
N ALA A 38 38.06 13.21 -2.97
CA ALA A 38 37.74 12.47 -1.76
C ALA A 38 36.74 11.35 -2.07
N PRO A 39 37.17 10.07 -2.10
CA PRO A 39 36.27 8.97 -2.40
C PRO A 39 35.21 8.77 -1.31
N VAL A 40 34.01 8.42 -1.73
CA VAL A 40 32.94 7.94 -0.85
C VAL A 40 33.33 6.55 -0.39
N ALA A 41 33.61 6.37 0.91
CA ALA A 41 34.10 5.10 1.45
C ALA A 41 33.08 3.95 1.38
N GLY A 42 31.77 4.27 1.40
CA GLY A 42 30.67 3.31 1.32
C GLY A 42 29.34 4.02 1.03
N CYS A 43 28.40 3.26 0.48
CA CYS A 43 27.06 3.70 0.12
C CYS A 43 26.07 2.57 0.36
N GLY A 44 24.78 2.88 0.31
CA GLY A 44 23.71 1.99 0.70
C GLY A 44 23.23 2.26 2.11
N ILE A 45 22.01 1.83 2.38
CA ILE A 45 21.34 1.88 3.67
C ILE A 45 21.15 0.43 4.13
N GLY A 46 20.94 0.20 5.43
CA GLY A 46 20.65 -1.15 5.94
C GLY A 46 21.75 -2.15 5.61
N VAL A 47 21.35 -3.31 5.07
CA VAL A 47 22.29 -4.38 4.71
C VAL A 47 23.20 -4.00 3.55
N CYS A 48 22.74 -3.07 2.71
CA CYS A 48 23.41 -2.64 1.50
C CYS A 48 24.65 -1.79 1.78
N LEU A 49 24.82 -1.32 3.02
CA LEU A 49 26.07 -0.71 3.45
C LEU A 49 27.19 -1.77 3.57
N ASP A 50 26.84 -2.99 3.99
CA ASP A 50 27.80 -4.08 4.12
C ASP A 50 28.20 -4.63 2.74
N GLY A 51 29.50 -4.78 2.51
CA GLY A 51 30.04 -5.16 1.20
C GLY A 51 29.91 -4.09 0.10
N SER A 52 29.54 -2.85 0.44
CA SER A 52 29.59 -1.72 -0.50
C SER A 52 31.02 -1.46 -1.00
N VAL A 53 31.13 -0.96 -2.23
CA VAL A 53 32.39 -0.60 -2.87
C VAL A 53 32.42 0.92 -3.02
N GLY A 54 33.35 1.56 -2.30
CA GLY A 54 33.53 3.00 -2.35
C GLY A 54 33.87 3.52 -3.76
N SER A 55 33.60 4.80 -3.98
CA SER A 55 33.88 5.43 -5.27
C SER A 55 35.38 5.49 -5.55
N GLN A 56 35.74 5.55 -6.84
CA GLN A 56 37.13 5.57 -7.29
C GLN A 56 37.29 6.61 -8.39
N CYS A 57 38.44 7.28 -8.41
CA CYS A 57 38.87 8.11 -9.52
C CYS A 57 40.12 7.49 -10.16
N VAL A 58 40.03 7.16 -11.45
CA VAL A 58 41.16 6.62 -12.22
C VAL A 58 41.21 7.36 -13.55
N ASP A 59 42.32 8.05 -13.81
CA ASP A 59 42.57 8.79 -15.06
C ASP A 59 41.41 9.74 -15.45
N GLY A 60 40.88 10.52 -14.49
CA GLY A 60 39.76 11.46 -14.71
C GLY A 60 38.40 10.81 -14.93
N VAL A 61 38.25 9.51 -14.65
CA VAL A 61 36.99 8.79 -14.77
C VAL A 61 36.53 8.29 -13.41
N GLU A 62 35.42 8.86 -12.92
CA GLU A 62 34.79 8.42 -11.69
C GLU A 62 34.04 7.09 -11.89
N THR A 63 34.40 6.11 -11.07
CA THR A 63 33.51 4.98 -10.77
C THR A 63 32.71 5.35 -9.53
N PRO A 64 31.39 5.56 -9.63
CA PRO A 64 30.58 5.93 -8.49
C PRO A 64 30.55 4.78 -7.46
N CYS A 65 30.22 5.13 -6.22
CA CYS A 65 30.03 4.13 -5.19
C CYS A 65 28.94 3.13 -5.60
N ARG A 66 29.15 1.86 -5.30
CA ARG A 66 28.20 0.78 -5.55
C ARG A 66 27.80 0.12 -4.24
N GLU A 67 26.51 -0.02 -4.04
CA GLU A 67 25.91 -0.65 -2.86
C GLU A 67 26.26 -2.14 -2.78
N GLY A 68 26.19 -2.65 -1.55
CA GLY A 68 26.24 -4.08 -1.24
C GLY A 68 25.05 -4.84 -1.84
N PRO A 69 25.13 -6.18 -1.89
CA PRO A 69 24.02 -6.99 -2.38
C PRO A 69 22.85 -7.01 -1.37
N PRO A 70 21.59 -7.11 -1.85
CA PRO A 70 20.44 -7.31 -0.97
C PRO A 70 20.49 -8.68 -0.30
N THR A 71 19.92 -8.78 0.89
CA THR A 71 19.79 -10.03 1.65
C THR A 71 18.37 -10.60 1.63
N GLY A 72 17.39 -9.81 1.24
CA GLY A 72 15.97 -10.18 1.31
C GLY A 72 15.07 -9.17 0.61
N GLY A 73 13.79 -9.18 0.99
CA GLY A 73 12.87 -8.07 0.77
C GLY A 73 12.43 -7.56 2.14
N ASP A 74 12.00 -6.30 2.24
CA ASP A 74 11.64 -5.66 3.51
C ASP A 74 10.26 -6.10 4.02
N ASP A 75 10.10 -7.39 4.31
CA ASP A 75 8.82 -8.03 4.63
C ASP A 75 8.60 -8.31 6.12
N ASP A 76 9.54 -7.92 6.99
CA ASP A 76 9.58 -8.31 8.40
C ASP A 76 9.47 -7.15 9.43
N CYS A 77 9.36 -5.90 8.97
CA CYS A 77 9.16 -4.70 9.80
C CYS A 77 10.28 -4.43 10.83
N ASP A 78 11.53 -4.71 10.49
CA ASP A 78 12.66 -4.51 11.38
C ASP A 78 13.33 -3.12 11.25
N GLY A 79 12.91 -2.32 10.25
CA GLY A 79 13.42 -0.99 9.96
C GLY A 79 14.78 -0.99 9.26
N ILE A 80 15.18 -2.12 8.67
CA ILE A 80 16.36 -2.29 7.83
C ILE A 80 15.92 -2.36 6.36
N ASP A 81 16.69 -1.71 5.49
CA ASP A 81 16.61 -1.86 4.03
C ASP A 81 17.37 -3.14 3.66
N ASP A 82 16.64 -4.21 3.37
CA ASP A 82 17.14 -5.54 3.01
C ASP A 82 17.26 -5.74 1.50
N ASP A 83 16.54 -4.93 0.71
CA ASP A 83 16.37 -5.08 -0.74
C ASP A 83 17.13 -4.05 -1.60
N CYS A 84 17.73 -3.05 -0.94
CA CYS A 84 18.56 -1.98 -1.51
C CYS A 84 17.79 -1.03 -2.44
N ASP A 85 16.53 -0.73 -2.16
CA ASP A 85 15.75 0.26 -2.90
C ASP A 85 15.74 1.66 -2.23
N GLY A 86 16.31 1.77 -1.03
CA GLY A 86 16.43 3.00 -0.26
C GLY A 86 15.22 3.33 0.62
N ASN A 87 14.20 2.48 0.63
CA ASN A 87 13.11 2.50 1.60
C ASN A 87 13.36 1.43 2.68
N THR A 88 12.52 1.45 3.71
CA THR A 88 12.54 0.46 4.78
C THR A 88 11.11 0.00 4.99
N ASP A 89 10.89 -1.31 5.09
CA ASP A 89 9.60 -1.96 5.39
C ASP A 89 8.48 -1.69 4.35
N GLU A 90 8.81 -1.48 3.06
CA GLU A 90 7.85 -1.26 1.97
C GLU A 90 7.30 -2.56 1.35
N SER A 91 8.02 -3.66 1.54
CA SER A 91 7.68 -4.99 1.04
C SER A 91 6.83 -5.81 2.02
N VAL A 92 6.41 -5.20 3.14
CA VAL A 92 5.52 -5.81 4.12
C VAL A 92 4.25 -6.29 3.40
N PRO A 93 3.92 -7.59 3.48
CA PRO A 93 2.76 -8.12 2.82
C PRO A 93 1.53 -7.41 3.38
N THR A 94 0.91 -6.53 2.59
CA THR A 94 -0.50 -6.21 2.78
C THR A 94 -1.22 -7.52 2.95
N ILE A 95 -2.08 -7.67 3.98
CA ILE A 95 -2.73 -8.96 4.28
C ILE A 95 -3.37 -9.46 2.99
N ALA A 96 -2.70 -10.42 2.35
CA ALA A 96 -3.05 -10.83 1.01
C ALA A 96 -4.46 -11.41 1.06
N GLY A 97 -5.38 -10.82 0.29
CA GLY A 97 -6.78 -11.21 0.29
C GLY A 97 -7.74 -10.32 1.08
N GLU A 98 -7.37 -9.09 1.46
CA GLU A 98 -8.39 -8.11 1.88
C GLU A 98 -9.33 -7.80 0.71
N VAL A 99 -10.54 -8.36 0.76
CA VAL A 99 -11.60 -8.09 -0.21
C VAL A 99 -12.50 -7.01 0.36
N ARG A 100 -12.46 -5.80 -0.22
CA ARG A 100 -13.54 -4.83 0.01
C ARG A 100 -14.84 -5.50 -0.43
N VAL A 101 -15.86 -5.53 0.43
CA VAL A 101 -17.18 -6.14 0.12
C VAL A 101 -18.23 -5.11 -0.28
N THR A 102 -17.95 -3.82 -0.17
CA THR A 102 -18.86 -2.72 -0.52
C THR A 102 -18.59 -2.22 -1.94
N LEU A 103 -19.61 -1.68 -2.63
CA LEU A 103 -19.50 -1.19 -4.02
C LEU A 103 -19.47 0.35 -4.16
N ASP A 104 -19.90 1.10 -3.14
CA ASP A 104 -20.03 2.57 -3.25
C ASP A 104 -19.03 3.33 -2.35
N ALA A 105 -18.79 4.61 -2.69
CA ALA A 105 -18.05 5.58 -1.85
C ALA A 105 -18.86 6.05 -0.62
N ALA A 106 -20.09 5.55 -0.45
CA ALA A 106 -20.90 5.79 0.72
C ALA A 106 -20.27 5.19 1.98
N SER A 107 -20.37 5.91 3.11
CA SER A 107 -19.87 5.43 4.40
C SER A 107 -20.62 4.15 4.81
N ALA A 108 -19.91 3.02 4.75
CA ALA A 108 -20.35 1.74 5.27
C ALA A 108 -19.84 1.59 6.72
N THR A 109 -20.74 1.24 7.64
CA THR A 109 -20.45 1.17 9.07
C THR A 109 -21.22 0.01 9.71
N ARG A 110 -20.80 -0.36 10.92
CA ARG A 110 -21.45 -1.40 11.74
C ARG A 110 -21.51 -2.76 11.05
N PRO A 111 -20.38 -3.29 10.56
CA PRO A 111 -20.35 -4.63 10.00
C PRO A 111 -20.71 -5.67 11.07
N ARG A 112 -21.38 -6.73 10.64
CA ARG A 112 -21.61 -7.97 11.38
C ARG A 112 -21.43 -9.13 10.42
N LEU A 113 -21.05 -10.28 10.97
CA LEU A 113 -20.83 -11.48 10.20
C LEU A 113 -21.52 -12.68 10.85
N ALA A 114 -22.00 -13.61 10.03
CA ALA A 114 -22.42 -14.93 10.44
C ALA A 114 -21.67 -15.98 9.64
N ARG A 115 -21.11 -16.98 10.32
CA ARG A 115 -20.36 -18.08 9.70
C ARG A 115 -21.26 -19.28 9.44
N ARG A 116 -20.95 -20.03 8.37
CA ARG A 116 -21.49 -21.35 8.03
C ARG A 116 -20.36 -22.25 7.51
N ALA A 117 -20.67 -23.53 7.28
CA ALA A 117 -19.70 -24.48 6.72
C ALA A 117 -19.35 -24.18 5.25
N ASP A 118 -20.29 -23.60 4.50
CA ASP A 118 -20.13 -23.30 3.06
C ASP A 118 -19.68 -21.86 2.78
N GLY A 119 -19.20 -21.15 3.81
CA GLY A 119 -18.78 -19.75 3.71
C GLY A 119 -19.38 -18.89 4.82
N SER A 120 -19.50 -17.59 4.57
CA SER A 120 -20.02 -16.63 5.53
C SER A 120 -21.06 -15.70 4.90
N ALA A 121 -21.69 -14.88 5.72
CA ALA A 121 -22.48 -13.75 5.27
C ALA A 121 -22.11 -12.54 6.10
N VAL A 122 -22.02 -11.39 5.44
CA VAL A 122 -21.74 -10.10 6.07
C VAL A 122 -22.91 -9.16 5.87
N VAL A 123 -23.26 -8.42 6.92
CA VAL A 123 -24.23 -7.34 6.86
C VAL A 123 -23.62 -6.06 7.38
N TRP A 124 -24.03 -4.94 6.81
CA TRP A 124 -23.56 -3.63 7.23
C TRP A 124 -24.64 -2.59 6.97
N SER A 125 -24.50 -1.43 7.60
CA SER A 125 -25.30 -0.26 7.26
C SER A 125 -24.48 0.67 6.37
N ALA A 126 -25.03 1.14 5.25
CA ALA A 126 -24.37 2.14 4.40
C ALA A 126 -25.34 3.26 4.01
N ARG A 127 -24.79 4.41 3.64
CA ARG A 127 -25.60 5.51 3.11
C ARG A 127 -26.10 5.19 1.70
N ALA A 128 -27.39 5.41 1.47
CA ALA A 128 -28.05 5.34 0.17
C ALA A 128 -28.77 6.67 -0.04
N GLY A 129 -28.17 7.59 -0.80
CA GLY A 129 -28.57 9.00 -0.81
C GLY A 129 -28.47 9.62 0.59
N ASP A 130 -29.50 10.34 1.01
CA ASP A 130 -29.56 11.03 2.32
C ASP A 130 -29.95 10.13 3.50
N THR A 131 -30.05 8.82 3.29
CA THR A 131 -30.50 7.89 4.33
C THR A 131 -29.57 6.71 4.50
N SER A 132 -29.74 5.94 5.57
CA SER A 132 -29.00 4.69 5.80
C SER A 132 -29.88 3.49 5.48
N GLN A 133 -29.28 2.50 4.81
CA GLN A 133 -29.88 1.20 4.51
C GLN A 133 -29.00 0.08 5.04
N VAL A 134 -29.60 -1.09 5.21
CA VAL A 134 -28.91 -2.33 5.56
C VAL A 134 -28.69 -3.16 4.31
N TYR A 135 -27.48 -3.67 4.17
CA TYR A 135 -27.03 -4.49 3.05
C TYR A 135 -26.51 -5.82 3.54
N PHE A 136 -26.53 -6.80 2.64
CA PHE A 136 -26.12 -8.18 2.85
C PHE A 136 -25.28 -8.65 1.67
N LEU A 137 -24.25 -9.45 1.94
CA LEU A 137 -23.48 -10.16 0.92
C LEU A 137 -23.02 -11.53 1.44
N ARG A 138 -23.03 -12.53 0.57
CA ARG A 138 -22.44 -13.85 0.86
C ARG A 138 -20.96 -13.86 0.52
N LEU A 139 -20.20 -14.58 1.34
CA LEU A 139 -18.80 -14.88 1.10
C LEU A 139 -18.62 -16.39 1.01
N ASP A 140 -17.80 -16.86 0.08
CA ASP A 140 -17.40 -18.27 0.01
C ASP A 140 -16.40 -18.61 1.14
N PRO A 141 -15.97 -19.89 1.28
CA PRO A 141 -14.98 -20.27 2.30
C PRO A 141 -13.62 -19.57 2.18
N ALA A 142 -13.27 -19.06 1.00
CA ALA A 142 -12.04 -18.31 0.75
C ALA A 142 -12.22 -16.80 0.98
N GLY A 143 -13.39 -16.35 1.42
CA GLY A 143 -13.70 -14.95 1.67
C GLY A 143 -14.05 -14.14 0.41
N GLN A 144 -14.24 -14.79 -0.73
CA GLN A 144 -14.62 -14.14 -1.98
C GLN A 144 -16.12 -13.90 -2.04
N ARG A 145 -16.53 -12.84 -2.75
CA ARG A 145 -17.94 -12.46 -2.90
C ARG A 145 -18.73 -13.53 -3.65
N VAL A 146 -19.91 -13.87 -3.15
CA VAL A 146 -20.87 -14.78 -3.80
C VAL A 146 -22.15 -13.99 -4.10
N GLY A 147 -22.45 -13.81 -5.38
CA GLY A 147 -23.60 -13.05 -5.84
C GLY A 147 -23.48 -11.54 -5.65
N ASP A 148 -24.58 -10.84 -5.88
CA ASP A 148 -24.67 -9.39 -5.76
C ASP A 148 -24.94 -8.95 -4.32
N ILE A 149 -24.63 -7.69 -4.04
CA ILE A 149 -25.02 -7.05 -2.77
C ILE A 149 -26.53 -6.88 -2.74
N VAL A 150 -27.16 -7.34 -1.66
CA VAL A 150 -28.61 -7.27 -1.46
C VAL A 150 -28.94 -6.20 -0.45
N GLN A 151 -29.75 -5.20 -0.83
CA GLN A 151 -30.36 -4.28 0.14
C GLN A 151 -31.52 -4.99 0.84
N VAL A 152 -31.41 -5.21 2.14
CA VAL A 152 -32.41 -5.98 2.92
C VAL A 152 -33.49 -5.11 3.54
N SER A 153 -33.26 -3.80 3.63
CA SER A 153 -34.18 -2.86 4.27
C SER A 153 -34.91 -1.96 3.27
N GLU A 154 -36.12 -1.54 3.66
CA GLU A 154 -36.93 -0.56 2.94
C GLU A 154 -37.14 0.70 3.80
N GLY A 155 -37.58 1.80 3.20
CA GLY A 155 -37.85 3.06 3.90
C GLY A 155 -36.59 3.88 4.19
N ARG A 156 -36.55 4.61 5.31
CA ARG A 156 -35.44 5.50 5.67
C ARG A 156 -34.92 5.20 7.08
N GLY A 157 -33.62 5.39 7.29
CA GLY A 157 -32.98 5.39 8.61
C GLY A 157 -32.79 4.00 9.19
N ASN A 158 -32.30 3.06 8.38
CA ASN A 158 -32.03 1.68 8.79
C ASN A 158 -30.55 1.51 9.17
N THR A 159 -30.27 1.11 10.40
CA THR A 159 -28.91 1.04 10.97
C THR A 159 -28.79 -0.10 11.99
N ARG A 160 -27.56 -0.32 12.50
CA ARG A 160 -27.26 -1.33 13.54
C ARG A 160 -27.79 -2.73 13.15
N PRO A 161 -27.37 -3.26 12.00
CA PRO A 161 -27.78 -4.60 11.63
C PRO A 161 -27.15 -5.62 12.58
N ASP A 162 -27.81 -6.77 12.67
CA ASP A 162 -27.31 -7.99 13.29
C ASP A 162 -27.78 -9.19 12.46
N ILE A 163 -26.99 -10.25 12.43
CA ILE A 163 -27.24 -11.41 11.56
C ILE A 163 -27.04 -12.72 12.30
N ALA A 164 -27.94 -13.67 12.04
CA ALA A 164 -27.78 -15.06 12.42
C ALA A 164 -27.88 -15.97 11.19
N ALA A 165 -27.14 -17.07 11.22
CA ALA A 165 -27.20 -18.11 10.20
C ALA A 165 -27.90 -19.36 10.74
N GLY A 166 -28.87 -19.87 10.00
CA GLY A 166 -29.54 -21.15 10.24
C GLY A 166 -29.13 -22.22 9.23
N PRO A 167 -29.72 -23.43 9.31
CA PRO A 167 -29.46 -24.51 8.36
C PRO A 167 -29.83 -24.15 6.92
N GLY A 168 -30.93 -23.42 6.71
CA GLY A 168 -31.46 -23.10 5.36
C GLY A 168 -31.63 -21.62 5.06
N ASN A 169 -31.24 -20.72 5.96
CA ASN A 169 -31.47 -19.29 5.80
C ASN A 169 -30.50 -18.43 6.64
N PHE A 170 -30.59 -17.13 6.41
CA PHE A 170 -30.06 -16.09 7.28
C PHE A 170 -31.21 -15.25 7.80
N VAL A 171 -31.12 -14.78 9.05
CA VAL A 171 -32.03 -13.78 9.60
C VAL A 171 -31.22 -12.54 9.88
N VAL A 172 -31.64 -11.42 9.31
CA VAL A 172 -31.01 -10.11 9.51
C VAL A 172 -31.99 -9.21 10.23
N ALA A 173 -31.62 -8.71 11.40
CA ALA A 173 -32.39 -7.75 12.16
C ALA A 173 -31.70 -6.38 12.17
N TRP A 174 -32.45 -5.29 12.27
CA TRP A 174 -31.90 -3.93 12.31
C TRP A 174 -32.81 -2.95 13.03
N GLN A 175 -32.24 -1.79 13.39
CA GLN A 175 -33.00 -0.66 13.90
C GLN A 175 -33.49 0.20 12.73
N SER A 176 -34.78 0.49 12.66
CA SER A 176 -35.40 1.41 11.69
C SER A 176 -35.99 2.64 12.38
N THR A 177 -35.78 3.82 11.82
CA THR A 177 -36.42 5.06 12.29
C THR A 177 -37.46 5.59 11.31
N ARG A 178 -38.00 4.73 10.43
CA ARG A 178 -38.92 5.12 9.35
C ARG A 178 -40.22 5.78 9.84
N THR A 179 -40.62 5.53 11.08
CA THR A 179 -41.81 6.11 11.74
C THR A 179 -41.47 7.30 12.65
N GLY A 180 -40.21 7.74 12.68
CA GLY A 180 -39.71 8.78 13.60
C GLY A 180 -39.30 8.26 14.98
N ILE A 181 -39.72 7.04 15.36
CA ILE A 181 -39.31 6.36 16.59
C ILE A 181 -38.50 5.11 16.20
N PRO A 182 -37.33 4.84 16.81
CA PRO A 182 -36.59 3.60 16.58
C PRO A 182 -37.44 2.35 16.87
N GLN A 183 -37.56 1.47 15.88
CA GLN A 183 -38.19 0.15 15.97
C GLN A 183 -37.24 -0.93 15.48
N ILE A 184 -37.48 -2.18 15.85
CA ILE A 184 -36.69 -3.33 15.36
C ILE A 184 -37.43 -4.01 14.22
N HIS A 185 -36.71 -4.21 13.11
CA HIS A 185 -37.19 -4.90 11.93
C HIS A 185 -36.29 -6.10 11.64
N ALA A 186 -36.81 -7.09 10.92
CA ALA A 186 -36.03 -8.22 10.45
C ALA A 186 -36.52 -8.71 9.09
N ALA A 187 -35.60 -9.33 8.34
CA ALA A 187 -35.87 -10.05 7.10
C ALA A 187 -35.15 -11.40 7.12
N THR A 188 -35.73 -12.39 6.45
CA THR A 188 -35.10 -13.69 6.24
C THR A 188 -34.57 -13.77 4.82
N LEU A 189 -33.37 -14.30 4.63
CA LEU A 189 -32.75 -14.52 3.33
C LEU A 189 -32.48 -16.01 3.12
N GLY A 190 -32.69 -16.51 1.91
CA GLY A 190 -32.30 -17.86 1.52
C GLY A 190 -30.78 -18.03 1.49
N LEU A 191 -30.31 -19.27 1.30
CA LEU A 191 -28.89 -19.56 1.15
C LEU A 191 -28.27 -18.96 -0.13
N ASP A 192 -29.13 -18.68 -1.11
CA ASP A 192 -28.83 -17.95 -2.35
C ASP A 192 -28.75 -16.42 -2.14
N GLY A 193 -29.07 -15.92 -0.94
CA GLY A 193 -29.12 -14.49 -0.62
C GLY A 193 -30.41 -13.80 -1.05
N ALA A 194 -31.40 -14.52 -1.58
CA ALA A 194 -32.69 -13.92 -1.94
C ALA A 194 -33.52 -13.62 -0.67
N ILE A 195 -34.16 -12.45 -0.61
CA ILE A 195 -35.08 -12.12 0.50
C ILE A 195 -36.31 -13.04 0.41
N LEU A 196 -36.56 -13.81 1.46
CA LEU A 196 -37.75 -14.63 1.61
C LEU A 196 -38.88 -13.74 2.16
N ARG A 197 -39.87 -13.41 1.31
CA ARG A 197 -41.06 -12.67 1.75
C ARG A 197 -42.06 -13.63 2.40
N ALA A 198 -42.66 -13.20 3.52
CA ALA A 198 -43.62 -14.00 4.29
C ALA A 198 -44.92 -14.30 3.51
N ASP A 199 -45.18 -13.55 2.44
CA ASP A 199 -46.43 -13.57 1.67
C ASP A 199 -46.51 -14.74 0.66
N ALA A 200 -45.56 -15.70 0.72
CA ALA A 200 -45.54 -16.92 -0.09
C ALA A 200 -46.12 -18.16 0.64
N LEU A 201 -46.82 -17.96 1.76
CA LEU A 201 -47.68 -18.97 2.37
C LEU A 201 -49.13 -18.64 1.97
N ILE A 202 -49.71 -19.59 1.22
CA ILE A 202 -51.08 -19.64 0.68
C ILE A 202 -52.13 -19.11 1.65
#